data_AF-A0A955NM26-F1
#
_entry.id   AF-A0A955NM26-F1
#
_cell.length_a   1.000
_cell.length_b   1.000
_cell.length_c   1.000
_cell.angle_alpha   90.00
_cell.angle_beta   90.00
_cell.angle_gamma   90.00
#
_symmetry.space_group_name_H-M   'P 1'
#
loop_
_entity.id
_entity.type
_entity.pdbx_description
1 polymer ?
#
loop_
_entity_poly.entity_id
_entity_poly.type
_entity_poly.pdbx_seq_one_letter_code
_entity_poly.pdbx_strand_id
1 'polypeptide(L)'
;GTNLIEMLSEVGEYGSIYRIDMRLRPDGASGPLTRDLKGTLDYYETWGQKWERQALLRVRPTAGCPKLGQEFIDRISPFIFRKYVDDVEVTETLAEMRNLRARSISQAGSDISEISRNVKNGPGGIRDIEFMVQAVQILYGGQYPEFREGTLFEILRRIHQSGLLGENDFKVLSEGYNLLRRVEHRIQMDDLQRYHFPLPGPQLESLALSLGFESGALLEHTLFEDMRRIHSLFQGVFRVEEEREDASKILDLEALTPYWESKIKQAGLKDPASFLKSIKRLAEDSEAPHLNSKLKRLLKGLLPRLMKIMKTTSNPEEALQTFERISLATPARSTFFTLLNDAPRTFKTFLQLGSNSPYLADRVVTYPQLLNDIRGLSEDETRP
;
A
#
# COMPACT_ATOMS: atom_id res chain seq x y z
N GLY A 1 18.29 15.01 -28.34
CA GLY A 1 17.76 13.79 -27.71
C GLY A 1 18.58 12.60 -28.14
N THR A 2 18.32 12.08 -29.35
CA THR A 2 18.97 10.89 -29.93
C THR A 2 20.49 10.95 -29.89
N ASN A 3 21.11 12.00 -30.46
CA ASN A 3 22.56 12.15 -30.47
C ASN A 3 23.20 12.16 -29.05
N LEU A 4 22.49 12.66 -28.04
CA LEU A 4 22.99 12.66 -26.66
C LEU A 4 22.99 11.24 -26.07
N ILE A 5 21.95 10.45 -26.37
CA ILE A 5 21.84 9.07 -25.92
C ILE A 5 22.92 8.22 -26.59
N GLU A 6 23.10 8.39 -27.90
CA GLU A 6 24.16 7.72 -28.67
C GLU A 6 25.53 8.05 -28.08
N MET A 7 25.87 9.33 -27.93
CA MET A 7 27.14 9.76 -27.36
C MET A 7 27.44 9.18 -25.97
N LEU A 8 26.43 9.00 -25.12
CA LEU A 8 26.61 8.48 -23.76
C LEU A 8 26.65 6.94 -23.72
N SER A 9 25.94 6.27 -24.63
CA SER A 9 25.71 4.82 -24.60
C SER A 9 26.57 4.03 -25.59
N GLU A 10 27.17 4.69 -26.57
CA GLU A 10 28.05 4.05 -27.56
C GLU A 10 29.26 3.42 -26.87
N VAL A 11 29.60 2.20 -27.28
CA VAL A 11 30.72 1.45 -26.73
C VAL A 11 31.95 1.75 -27.57
N GLY A 12 32.82 2.61 -27.05
CA GLY A 12 34.12 2.91 -27.66
C GLY A 12 35.23 1.95 -27.18
N GLU A 13 36.48 2.27 -27.52
CA GLU A 13 37.67 1.49 -27.13
C GLU A 13 37.82 1.35 -25.60
N TYR A 14 37.26 2.28 -24.83
CA TYR A 14 37.30 2.31 -23.36
C TYR A 14 35.96 1.90 -22.72
N GLY A 15 35.03 1.32 -23.50
CA GLY A 15 33.68 1.02 -23.06
C GLY A 15 32.68 2.16 -23.32
N SER A 16 31.52 2.10 -22.66
CA SER A 16 30.50 3.17 -22.70
C SER A 16 30.56 4.03 -21.44
N ILE A 17 30.11 5.29 -21.53
CA ILE A 17 30.11 6.20 -20.38
C ILE A 17 28.98 5.83 -19.42
N TYR A 18 27.74 5.77 -19.95
CA TYR A 18 26.56 5.42 -19.19
C TYR A 18 25.55 4.64 -20.04
N ARG A 19 24.94 3.62 -19.45
CA ARG A 19 23.72 3.03 -19.99
C ARG A 19 22.54 3.95 -19.70
N ILE A 20 21.95 4.53 -20.75
CA ILE A 20 20.79 5.42 -20.62
C ILE A 20 19.48 4.64 -20.75
N ASP A 21 18.57 4.84 -19.79
CA ASP A 21 17.22 4.25 -19.82
C ASP A 21 16.15 5.35 -19.89
N MET A 22 15.45 5.44 -21.01
CA MET A 22 14.43 6.45 -21.28
C MET A 22 13.00 5.95 -21.04
N ARG A 23 12.81 4.75 -20.46
CA ARG A 23 11.49 4.10 -20.36
C ARG A 23 10.54 4.73 -19.34
N LEU A 24 11.04 5.61 -18.46
CA LEU A 24 10.23 6.31 -17.46
C LEU A 24 9.62 7.64 -17.95
N ARG A 25 9.81 7.99 -19.24
CA ARG A 25 9.16 9.16 -19.84
C ARG A 25 7.65 8.90 -20.08
N PRO A 26 6.82 9.95 -20.23
CA PRO A 26 5.43 9.82 -20.64
C PRO A 26 5.24 8.92 -21.87
N ASP A 27 4.28 8.00 -21.80
CA ASP A 27 4.02 6.95 -22.80
C ASP A 27 5.15 5.92 -22.99
N GLY A 28 6.13 5.90 -22.07
CA GLY A 28 7.20 4.90 -22.02
C GLY A 28 7.99 4.81 -23.31
N ALA A 29 8.28 3.58 -23.76
CA ALA A 29 9.07 3.33 -24.97
C ALA A 29 8.37 3.81 -26.27
N SER A 30 7.03 3.84 -26.28
CA SER A 30 6.21 4.24 -27.44
C SER A 30 6.04 5.76 -27.55
N GLY A 31 6.32 6.50 -26.47
CA GLY A 31 6.22 7.96 -26.46
C GLY A 31 7.36 8.66 -27.19
N PRO A 32 7.15 9.93 -27.62
CA PRO A 32 8.21 10.76 -28.17
C PRO A 32 9.36 10.92 -27.17
N LEU A 33 10.59 11.05 -27.67
CA LEU A 33 11.78 11.16 -26.83
C LEU A 33 11.82 12.47 -26.03
N THR A 34 11.23 13.52 -26.60
CA THR A 34 11.15 14.86 -25.99
C THR A 34 9.74 15.41 -26.19
N ARG A 35 9.26 16.16 -25.20
CA ARG A 35 7.97 16.86 -25.22
C ARG A 35 8.18 18.30 -24.79
N ASP A 36 7.26 19.18 -25.19
CA ASP A 36 7.17 20.48 -24.56
C ASP A 36 6.63 20.35 -23.11
N LEU A 37 6.78 21.41 -22.33
CA LEU A 37 6.36 21.41 -20.93
C LEU A 37 4.84 21.17 -20.79
N LYS A 38 4.04 21.84 -21.63
CA LYS A 38 2.59 21.79 -21.55
C LYS A 38 2.08 20.36 -21.81
N GLY A 39 2.47 19.74 -22.92
CA GLY A 39 2.08 18.38 -23.26
C GLY A 39 2.63 17.31 -22.32
N THR A 40 3.71 17.61 -21.58
CA THR A 40 4.17 16.76 -20.48
C THR A 40 3.24 16.84 -19.27
N LEU A 41 2.82 18.05 -18.89
CA LEU A 41 1.92 18.26 -17.75
C LEU A 41 0.51 17.76 -18.04
N ASP A 42 -0.02 18.04 -19.25
CA ASP A 42 -1.34 17.56 -19.70
C ASP A 42 -1.42 16.02 -19.67
N TYR A 43 -0.31 15.33 -19.95
CA TYR A 43 -0.21 13.87 -19.82
C TYR A 43 -0.41 13.41 -18.38
N TYR A 44 0.33 13.98 -17.42
CA TYR A 44 0.23 13.55 -16.02
C TYR A 44 -1.13 13.92 -15.40
N GLU A 45 -1.73 15.02 -15.83
CA GLU A 45 -3.07 15.41 -15.40
C GLU A 45 -4.15 14.44 -15.90
N THR A 46 -4.05 13.99 -17.16
CA THR A 46 -5.10 13.19 -17.81
C THR A 46 -4.89 11.68 -17.66
N TRP A 47 -3.65 11.22 -17.81
CA TRP A 47 -3.29 9.80 -17.96
C TRP A 47 -2.32 9.30 -16.88
N GLY A 48 -1.79 10.22 -16.05
CA GLY A 48 -0.75 9.92 -15.08
C GLY A 48 -1.15 8.81 -14.10
N GLN A 49 -0.34 7.76 -14.04
CA GLN A 49 -0.58 6.59 -13.21
C GLN A 49 0.07 6.73 -11.83
N LYS A 50 -0.44 6.00 -10.84
CA LYS A 50 0.06 6.05 -9.46
C LYS A 50 1.53 5.64 -9.34
N TRP A 51 1.97 4.64 -10.11
CA TRP A 51 3.37 4.23 -10.13
C TRP A 51 4.29 5.33 -10.66
N GLU A 52 3.80 6.20 -11.56
CA GLU A 52 4.59 7.32 -12.08
C GLU A 52 4.86 8.37 -11.01
N ARG A 53 3.94 8.56 -10.05
CA ARG A 53 4.21 9.41 -8.88
C ARG A 53 5.40 8.90 -8.10
N GLN A 54 5.49 7.58 -7.88
CA GLN A 54 6.60 6.96 -7.18
C GLN A 54 7.92 7.17 -7.94
N ALA A 55 7.91 7.07 -9.28
CA ALA A 55 9.08 7.37 -10.10
C ALA A 55 9.47 8.86 -10.00
N LEU A 56 8.49 9.76 -10.03
CA LEU A 56 8.67 11.20 -9.96
C LEU A 56 9.14 11.70 -8.58
N LEU A 57 9.03 10.93 -7.49
CA LEU A 57 9.64 11.30 -6.20
C LEU A 57 11.15 11.55 -6.28
N ARG A 58 11.83 10.98 -7.28
CA ARG A 58 13.28 11.14 -7.51
C ARG A 58 13.60 12.12 -8.63
N VAL A 59 12.60 12.78 -9.20
CA VAL A 59 12.80 13.67 -10.32
C VAL A 59 13.60 14.90 -9.87
N ARG A 60 14.60 15.28 -10.66
CA ARG A 60 15.41 16.47 -10.43
C ARG A 60 15.93 17.02 -11.76
N PRO A 61 15.90 18.34 -11.99
CA PRO A 61 16.57 18.94 -13.13
C PRO A 61 18.09 18.75 -13.01
N THR A 62 18.74 18.21 -14.05
CA THR A 62 20.18 17.94 -14.05
C THR A 62 20.96 18.74 -15.10
N ALA A 63 20.30 19.18 -16.17
CA ALA A 63 20.91 19.93 -17.27
C ALA A 63 19.86 20.78 -18.00
N GLY A 64 20.33 21.72 -18.82
CA GLY A 64 19.48 22.62 -19.62
C GLY A 64 19.13 23.91 -18.88
N CYS A 65 17.98 24.51 -19.21
CA CYS A 65 17.53 25.77 -18.63
C CYS A 65 17.03 25.56 -17.19
N PRO A 66 17.67 26.17 -16.16
CA PRO A 66 17.26 25.98 -14.77
C PRO A 66 15.84 26.47 -14.49
N LYS A 67 15.40 27.55 -15.15
CA LYS A 67 14.04 28.09 -15.00
C LYS A 67 12.98 27.10 -15.47
N LEU A 68 13.21 26.45 -16.61
CA LEU A 68 12.30 25.43 -17.15
C LEU A 68 12.25 24.21 -16.23
N GLY A 69 13.41 23.78 -15.72
CA GLY A 69 13.50 22.68 -14.76
C GLY A 69 12.68 22.96 -13.49
N GLN A 70 12.85 24.16 -12.91
CA GLN A 70 12.10 24.56 -11.72
C GLN A 70 10.60 24.67 -12.01
N GLU A 71 10.22 25.25 -13.15
CA GLU A 71 8.81 25.35 -13.54
C GLU A 71 8.16 23.97 -13.66
N PHE A 72 8.86 22.97 -14.21
CA PHE A 72 8.35 21.61 -14.25
C PHE A 72 8.15 21.03 -12.84
N ILE A 73 9.13 21.17 -11.94
CA ILE A 73 9.05 20.68 -10.55
C ILE A 73 7.86 21.30 -9.81
N ASP A 74 7.72 22.62 -9.89
CA ASP A 74 6.64 23.34 -9.21
C ASP A 74 5.26 22.88 -9.71
N ARG A 75 5.13 22.70 -11.03
CA ARG A 75 3.85 22.37 -11.68
C ARG A 75 3.49 20.88 -11.59
N ILE A 76 4.46 19.98 -11.50
CA ILE A 76 4.20 18.54 -11.31
C ILE A 76 3.96 18.17 -9.85
N SER A 77 4.41 19.01 -8.90
CA SER A 77 4.27 18.76 -7.46
C SER A 77 2.85 18.37 -7.02
N PRO A 78 1.74 18.98 -7.50
CA PRO A 78 0.39 18.59 -7.10
C PRO A 78 -0.03 17.19 -7.57
N PHE A 79 0.55 16.72 -8.68
CA PHE A 79 0.33 15.34 -9.16
C PHE A 79 1.03 14.33 -8.25
N ILE A 80 2.26 14.63 -7.82
CA ILE A 80 3.06 13.76 -6.95
C ILE A 80 2.50 13.77 -5.51
N PHE A 81 2.28 14.97 -4.96
CA PHE A 81 1.95 15.23 -3.57
C PHE A 81 0.53 15.81 -3.45
N ARG A 82 -0.47 14.93 -3.47
CA ARG A 82 -1.87 15.33 -3.32
C ARG A 82 -2.13 15.91 -1.93
N LYS A 83 -2.75 17.10 -1.86
CA LYS A 83 -3.06 17.78 -0.59
C LYS A 83 -4.08 17.01 0.26
N TYR A 84 -5.06 16.39 -0.38
CA TYR A 84 -6.08 15.57 0.27
C TYR A 84 -5.95 14.14 -0.24
N VAL A 85 -5.74 13.23 0.70
CA VAL A 85 -5.66 11.79 0.48
C VAL A 85 -6.75 11.18 1.36
N ASP A 86 -7.76 10.59 0.73
CA ASP A 86 -8.81 9.86 1.44
C ASP A 86 -8.44 8.39 1.60
N ASP A 87 -9.21 7.65 2.41
CA ASP A 87 -8.93 6.23 2.68
C ASP A 87 -8.89 5.37 1.40
N VAL A 88 -9.64 5.77 0.36
CA VAL A 88 -9.63 5.08 -0.93
C VAL A 88 -8.30 5.29 -1.62
N GLU A 89 -7.82 6.53 -1.69
CA GLU A 89 -6.52 6.85 -2.28
C GLU A 89 -5.38 6.17 -1.51
N VAL A 90 -5.45 6.09 -0.17
CA VAL A 90 -4.49 5.33 0.65
C VAL A 90 -4.48 3.86 0.23
N THR A 91 -5.65 3.21 0.27
CA THR A 91 -5.84 1.80 -0.08
C THR A 91 -5.27 1.49 -1.46
N GLU A 92 -5.67 2.25 -2.47
CA GLU A 92 -5.27 2.01 -3.86
C GLU A 92 -3.78 2.32 -4.11
N THR A 93 -3.21 3.32 -3.43
CA THR A 93 -1.77 3.61 -3.52
C THR A 93 -0.96 2.46 -2.94
N LEU A 94 -1.32 1.97 -1.75
CA LEU A 94 -0.64 0.83 -1.13
C LEU A 94 -0.80 -0.45 -1.95
N ALA A 95 -1.96 -0.67 -2.58
CA ALA A 95 -2.19 -1.78 -3.51
C ALA A 95 -1.29 -1.70 -4.75
N GLU A 96 -1.19 -0.54 -5.40
CA GLU A 96 -0.30 -0.37 -6.56
C GLU A 96 1.17 -0.58 -6.18
N MET A 97 1.60 -0.07 -5.02
CA MET A 97 2.95 -0.30 -4.51
C MET A 97 3.21 -1.79 -4.22
N ARG A 98 2.22 -2.55 -3.75
CA ARG A 98 2.33 -4.02 -3.64
C ARG A 98 2.50 -4.69 -5.00
N ASN A 99 1.76 -4.26 -6.03
CA ASN A 99 1.88 -4.80 -7.39
C ASN A 99 3.27 -4.50 -7.99
N LEU A 100 3.77 -3.28 -7.83
CA LEU A 100 5.14 -2.90 -8.20
C LEU A 100 6.17 -3.73 -7.44
N ARG A 101 5.89 -4.01 -6.16
CA ARG A 101 6.78 -4.80 -5.33
C ARG A 101 6.86 -6.24 -5.82
N ALA A 102 5.72 -6.86 -6.14
CA ALA A 102 5.64 -8.21 -6.69
C ALA A 102 6.42 -8.33 -8.01
N ARG A 103 6.25 -7.35 -8.92
CA ARG A 103 7.06 -7.23 -10.16
C ARG A 103 8.56 -7.11 -9.88
N SER A 104 8.93 -6.44 -8.79
CA SER A 104 10.33 -6.34 -8.39
C SER A 104 10.87 -7.66 -7.84
N ILE A 105 10.07 -8.43 -7.07
CA ILE A 105 10.45 -9.78 -6.62
C ILE A 105 10.67 -10.71 -7.82
N SER A 106 9.81 -10.67 -8.84
CA SER A 106 10.00 -11.51 -10.03
C SER A 106 11.26 -11.17 -10.83
N GLN A 107 11.82 -9.98 -10.65
CA GLN A 107 13.11 -9.58 -11.20
C GLN A 107 14.30 -9.99 -10.31
N ALA A 108 14.04 -10.51 -9.11
CA ALA A 108 15.08 -10.85 -8.15
C ALA A 108 15.75 -12.20 -8.44
N GLY A 109 15.07 -13.13 -9.12
CA GLY A 109 15.56 -14.46 -9.42
C GLY A 109 14.46 -15.35 -9.99
N SER A 110 14.87 -16.52 -10.47
CA SER A 110 13.98 -17.54 -11.05
C SER A 110 13.43 -18.53 -10.02
N ASP A 111 14.14 -18.69 -8.90
CA ASP A 111 13.75 -19.55 -7.79
C ASP A 111 13.84 -18.86 -6.42
N ILE A 112 13.36 -19.54 -5.37
CA ILE A 112 13.31 -19.02 -3.99
C ILE A 112 14.72 -18.73 -3.45
N SER A 113 15.71 -19.56 -3.81
CA SER A 113 17.09 -19.41 -3.36
C SER A 113 17.68 -18.11 -3.91
N GLU A 114 17.58 -17.90 -5.23
CA GLU A 114 18.06 -16.68 -5.89
C GLU A 114 17.34 -15.43 -5.38
N ILE A 115 16.01 -15.50 -5.24
CA ILE A 115 15.19 -14.38 -4.75
C ILE A 115 15.62 -13.97 -3.34
N SER A 116 15.81 -14.95 -2.43
CA SER A 116 16.16 -14.68 -1.03
C SER A 116 17.53 -14.02 -0.86
N ARG A 117 18.46 -14.28 -1.79
CA ARG A 117 19.82 -13.72 -1.77
C ARG A 117 19.94 -12.40 -2.51
N ASN A 118 18.89 -11.91 -3.17
CA ASN A 118 18.94 -10.64 -3.89
C ASN A 118 18.80 -9.46 -2.91
N VAL A 119 19.89 -8.73 -2.65
CA VAL A 119 19.92 -7.68 -1.60
C VAL A 119 19.07 -6.45 -1.96
N LYS A 120 18.70 -6.28 -3.23
CA LYS A 120 17.91 -5.13 -3.69
C LYS A 120 16.43 -5.44 -3.78
N ASN A 121 16.11 -6.49 -4.53
CA ASN A 121 14.75 -6.84 -4.90
C ASN A 121 14.19 -8.03 -4.10
N GLY A 122 15.03 -8.78 -3.36
CA GLY A 122 14.58 -9.87 -2.50
C GLY A 122 13.75 -9.37 -1.31
N PRO A 123 12.99 -10.23 -0.63
CA PRO A 123 12.25 -9.88 0.58
C PRO A 123 13.18 -9.25 1.63
N GLY A 124 12.84 -8.07 2.15
CA GLY A 124 13.68 -7.35 3.10
C GLY A 124 14.85 -6.59 2.48
N GLY A 125 14.98 -6.61 1.15
CA GLY A 125 16.02 -5.88 0.44
C GLY A 125 15.80 -4.37 0.42
N ILE A 126 16.73 -3.66 -0.22
CA ILE A 126 16.75 -2.19 -0.35
C ILE A 126 15.38 -1.64 -0.78
N ARG A 127 14.73 -2.33 -1.72
CA ARG A 127 13.47 -1.86 -2.30
C ARG A 127 12.29 -1.88 -1.34
N ASP A 128 12.28 -2.76 -0.32
CA ASP A 128 11.24 -2.74 0.73
C ASP A 128 11.30 -1.42 1.50
N ILE A 129 12.51 -0.99 1.87
CA ILE A 129 12.76 0.25 2.61
C ILE A 129 12.40 1.46 1.75
N GLU A 130 12.83 1.47 0.49
CA GLU A 130 12.47 2.53 -0.47
C GLU A 130 10.95 2.67 -0.59
N PHE A 131 10.22 1.55 -0.69
CA PHE A 131 8.77 1.57 -0.85
C PHE A 131 8.08 2.08 0.42
N MET A 132 8.50 1.68 1.62
CA MET A 132 7.94 2.20 2.87
C MET A 132 8.13 3.72 2.96
N VAL A 133 9.33 4.22 2.67
CA VAL A 133 9.62 5.66 2.68
C VAL A 133 8.77 6.38 1.62
N GLN A 134 8.75 5.88 0.38
CA GLN A 134 8.00 6.49 -0.72
C GLN A 134 6.50 6.50 -0.48
N ALA A 135 5.95 5.48 0.20
CA ALA A 135 4.55 5.46 0.60
C ALA A 135 4.24 6.65 1.51
N VAL A 136 5.10 6.92 2.50
CA VAL A 136 4.93 8.09 3.37
C VAL A 136 5.05 9.40 2.57
N GLN A 137 6.00 9.50 1.65
CA GLN A 137 6.15 10.69 0.81
C GLN A 137 4.89 10.97 -0.03
N ILE A 138 4.30 9.95 -0.66
CA ILE A 138 3.10 10.10 -1.50
C ILE A 138 1.87 10.43 -0.65
N LEU A 139 1.68 9.71 0.46
CA LEU A 139 0.48 9.83 1.28
C LEU A 139 0.48 11.09 2.16
N TYR A 140 1.64 11.51 2.65
CA TYR A 140 1.77 12.61 3.61
C TYR A 140 2.48 13.84 3.05
N GLY A 141 3.27 13.72 1.98
CA GLY A 141 4.04 14.84 1.42
C GLY A 141 3.19 16.03 0.96
N GLY A 142 1.92 15.80 0.60
CA GLY A 142 1.00 16.90 0.27
C GLY A 142 0.70 17.81 1.47
N GLN A 143 0.54 17.22 2.66
CA GLN A 143 0.24 17.93 3.91
C GLN A 143 1.50 18.37 4.66
N TYR A 144 2.57 17.59 4.56
CA TYR A 144 3.82 17.74 5.31
C TYR A 144 4.99 17.88 4.32
N PRO A 145 5.33 19.12 3.90
CA PRO A 145 6.39 19.38 2.91
C PRO A 145 7.76 18.79 3.29
N GLU A 146 8.03 18.61 4.56
CA GLU A 146 9.24 17.97 5.08
C GLU A 146 9.44 16.53 4.59
N PHE A 147 8.40 15.85 4.10
CA PHE A 147 8.55 14.52 3.50
C PHE A 147 8.81 14.55 1.99
N ARG A 148 8.79 15.70 1.32
CA ARG A 148 8.89 15.76 -0.14
C ARG A 148 10.30 15.51 -0.66
N GLU A 149 11.29 16.14 -0.06
CA GLU A 149 12.65 16.23 -0.60
C GLU A 149 13.72 15.79 0.40
N GLY A 150 14.66 14.97 -0.05
CA GLY A 150 15.79 14.51 0.75
C GLY A 150 16.30 13.15 0.28
N THR A 151 17.46 12.77 0.78
CA THR A 151 17.94 11.38 0.70
C THR A 151 17.02 10.45 1.48
N LEU A 152 17.05 9.15 1.15
CA LEU A 152 16.25 8.15 1.86
C LEU A 152 16.46 8.22 3.38
N PHE A 153 17.71 8.41 3.83
CA PHE A 153 18.03 8.55 5.26
C PHE A 153 17.41 9.80 5.89
N GLU A 154 17.48 10.93 5.20
CA GLU A 154 16.90 12.17 5.72
C GLU A 154 15.38 12.06 5.86
N ILE A 155 14.70 11.48 4.86
CA ILE A 155 13.26 11.25 4.94
C ILE A 155 12.94 10.24 6.04
N LEU A 156 13.64 9.10 6.10
CA LEU A 156 13.43 8.10 7.14
C LEU A 156 13.58 8.69 8.55
N ARG A 157 14.57 9.57 8.77
CA ARG A 157 14.75 10.30 10.02
C ARG A 157 13.59 11.26 10.30
N ARG A 158 13.09 11.98 9.29
CA ARG A 158 11.93 12.88 9.45
C ARG A 158 10.66 12.10 9.79
N ILE A 159 10.44 10.93 9.19
CA ILE A 159 9.31 10.03 9.51
C ILE A 159 9.37 9.58 10.97
N HIS A 160 10.58 9.25 11.46
CA HIS A 160 10.78 8.92 12.86
C HIS A 160 10.52 10.12 13.79
N GLN A 161 11.07 11.29 13.46
CA GLN A 161 10.89 12.52 14.24
C GLN A 161 9.44 12.99 14.33
N SER A 162 8.61 12.66 13.32
CA SER A 162 7.17 12.96 13.34
C SER A 162 6.34 11.96 14.16
N GLY A 163 6.96 10.92 14.71
CA GLY A 163 6.29 9.87 15.49
C GLY A 163 5.55 8.81 14.66
N LEU A 164 5.68 8.83 13.33
CA LEU A 164 5.08 7.81 12.45
C LEU A 164 5.86 6.49 12.48
N LEU A 165 7.12 6.51 12.91
CA LEU A 165 7.99 5.35 13.01
C LEU A 165 8.66 5.31 14.38
N GLY A 166 8.46 4.21 15.11
CA GLY A 166 9.06 4.00 16.43
C GLY A 166 10.59 3.88 16.37
N GLU A 167 11.26 4.14 17.48
CA GLU A 167 12.73 4.09 17.60
C GLU A 167 13.32 2.75 17.14
N ASN A 168 12.72 1.63 17.56
CA ASN A 168 13.19 0.30 17.20
C ASN A 168 13.11 0.05 15.69
N ASP A 169 11.98 0.41 15.07
CA ASP A 169 11.77 0.22 13.64
C ASP A 169 12.69 1.15 12.82
N PHE A 170 12.90 2.38 13.30
CA PHE A 170 13.87 3.31 12.71
C PHE A 170 15.28 2.73 12.71
N LYS A 171 15.74 2.14 13.83
CA LYS A 171 17.05 1.47 13.90
C LYS A 171 17.15 0.32 12.90
N VAL A 172 16.16 -0.58 12.90
CA VAL A 172 16.12 -1.72 11.96
C VAL A 172 16.22 -1.25 10.51
N LEU A 173 15.43 -0.25 10.11
CA LEU A 173 15.43 0.25 8.74
C LEU A 173 16.72 1.01 8.39
N SER A 174 17.24 1.84 9.29
CA SER A 174 18.41 2.67 9.04
C SER A 174 19.72 1.87 9.01
N GLU A 175 19.93 0.99 9.99
CA GLU A 175 21.11 0.11 10.07
C GLU A 175 21.08 -0.92 8.94
N GLY A 176 19.92 -1.55 8.71
CA GLY A 176 19.74 -2.51 7.64
C GLY A 176 19.93 -1.90 6.25
N TYR A 177 19.39 -0.69 5.98
CA TYR A 177 19.64 0.00 4.71
C TYR A 177 21.13 0.30 4.52
N ASN A 178 21.83 0.76 5.56
CA ASN A 178 23.28 1.00 5.50
C ASN A 178 24.05 -0.27 5.16
N LEU A 179 23.76 -1.39 5.82
CA LEU A 179 24.43 -2.66 5.52
C LEU A 179 24.12 -3.15 4.10
N LEU A 180 22.84 -3.15 3.70
CA LEU A 180 22.42 -3.56 2.36
C LEU A 180 23.10 -2.74 1.26
N ARG A 181 23.22 -1.41 1.44
CA ARG A 181 23.90 -0.53 0.48
C ARG A 181 25.40 -0.78 0.41
N ARG A 182 26.06 -1.00 1.56
CA ARG A 182 27.49 -1.36 1.57
C ARG A 182 27.74 -2.70 0.88
N VAL A 183 26.87 -3.68 1.11
CA VAL A 183 26.93 -4.99 0.42
C VAL A 183 26.70 -4.81 -1.08
N GLU A 184 25.64 -4.10 -1.50
CA GLU A 184 25.34 -3.80 -2.91
C GLU A 184 26.54 -3.15 -3.61
N HIS A 185 27.14 -2.13 -3.00
CA HIS A 185 28.28 -1.43 -3.58
C HIS A 185 29.51 -2.33 -3.75
N ARG A 186 29.76 -3.24 -2.80
CA ARG A 186 30.90 -4.17 -2.87
C ARG A 186 30.72 -5.26 -3.91
N ILE A 187 29.53 -5.86 -3.99
CA ILE A 187 29.26 -6.87 -5.03
C ILE A 187 29.24 -6.28 -6.44
N GLN A 188 29.02 -4.97 -6.57
CA GLN A 188 28.99 -4.24 -7.84
C GLN A 188 30.34 -3.71 -8.32
N MET A 189 31.43 -3.91 -7.58
CA MET A 189 32.76 -3.43 -7.99
C MET A 189 33.21 -4.04 -9.32
N ASP A 190 32.84 -5.29 -9.60
CA ASP A 190 33.18 -5.99 -10.84
C ASP A 190 32.06 -5.91 -11.90
N ASP A 191 30.79 -5.95 -11.46
CA ASP A 191 29.61 -5.87 -12.31
C ASP A 191 28.52 -5.02 -11.65
N LEU A 192 28.28 -3.83 -12.21
CA LEU A 192 27.29 -2.87 -11.74
C LEU A 192 25.84 -3.40 -11.73
N GLN A 193 25.57 -4.54 -12.37
CA GLN A 193 24.25 -5.17 -12.39
C GLN A 193 24.12 -6.39 -11.45
N ARG A 194 25.15 -6.68 -10.65
CA ARG A 194 25.11 -7.77 -9.67
C ARG A 194 24.35 -7.34 -8.40
N TYR A 195 23.33 -8.13 -8.03
CA TYR A 195 22.51 -7.89 -6.83
C TYR A 195 22.43 -9.10 -5.90
N HIS A 196 22.94 -10.26 -6.32
CA HIS A 196 22.88 -11.50 -5.54
C HIS A 196 24.05 -11.60 -4.58
N PHE A 197 23.72 -11.85 -3.31
CA PHE A 197 24.68 -12.11 -2.26
C PHE A 197 25.45 -13.42 -2.53
N PRO A 198 26.80 -13.41 -2.48
CA PRO A 198 27.62 -14.57 -2.88
C PRO A 198 27.33 -15.81 -2.04
N LEU A 199 27.33 -17.00 -2.65
CA LEU A 199 27.22 -18.28 -1.94
C LEU A 199 28.42 -18.50 -1.00
N PRO A 200 28.29 -19.38 0.02
CA PRO A 200 29.40 -19.74 0.90
C PRO A 200 30.65 -20.16 0.12
N GLY A 201 31.79 -19.53 0.45
CA GLY A 201 33.05 -19.75 -0.23
C GLY A 201 33.96 -18.51 -0.23
N PRO A 202 35.07 -18.52 -0.97
CA PRO A 202 36.09 -17.47 -0.93
C PRO A 202 35.57 -16.06 -1.27
N GLN A 203 34.58 -15.96 -2.17
CA GLN A 203 33.97 -14.68 -2.53
C GLN A 203 33.21 -14.05 -1.36
N LEU A 204 32.48 -14.87 -0.59
CA LEU A 204 31.76 -14.41 0.59
C LEU A 204 32.72 -13.99 1.71
N GLU A 205 33.79 -14.75 1.93
CA GLU A 205 34.83 -14.38 2.92
C GLU A 205 35.51 -13.06 2.56
N SER A 206 35.88 -12.87 1.29
CA SER A 206 36.46 -11.61 0.81
C SER A 206 35.49 -10.43 0.99
N LEU A 207 34.20 -10.63 0.66
CA LEU A 207 33.16 -9.63 0.86
C LEU A 207 33.05 -9.25 2.36
N ALA A 208 32.99 -10.23 3.26
CA ALA A 208 32.93 -10.01 4.70
C ALA A 208 34.10 -9.18 5.22
N LEU A 209 35.34 -9.59 4.90
CA LEU A 209 36.53 -8.86 5.31
C LEU A 209 36.55 -7.42 4.77
N SER A 210 36.12 -7.21 3.51
CA SER A 210 36.03 -5.87 2.90
C SER A 210 35.03 -4.93 3.57
N LEU A 211 34.06 -5.51 4.30
CA LEU A 211 33.02 -4.82 5.06
C LEU A 211 33.34 -4.74 6.56
N GLY A 212 34.47 -5.29 7.00
CA GLY A 212 34.91 -5.29 8.40
C GLY A 212 34.30 -6.41 9.26
N PHE A 213 33.76 -7.46 8.64
CA PHE A 213 33.25 -8.65 9.35
C PHE A 213 34.36 -9.71 9.48
N GLU A 214 34.32 -10.48 10.58
CA GLU A 214 35.31 -11.53 10.88
C GLU A 214 35.19 -12.76 9.98
N SER A 215 34.00 -13.03 9.44
CA SER A 215 33.74 -14.17 8.57
C SER A 215 32.55 -13.95 7.65
N GLY A 216 32.52 -14.69 6.55
CA GLY A 216 31.40 -14.80 5.63
C GLY A 216 30.11 -15.22 6.32
N ALA A 217 30.20 -16.20 7.22
CA ALA A 217 29.06 -16.70 7.99
C ALA A 217 28.43 -15.63 8.90
N LEU A 218 29.25 -14.79 9.56
CA LEU A 218 28.75 -13.70 10.40
C LEU A 218 28.05 -12.63 9.56
N LEU A 219 28.65 -12.23 8.43
CA LEU A 219 28.01 -11.28 7.50
C LEU A 219 26.67 -11.82 6.99
N GLU A 220 26.63 -13.08 6.54
CA GLU A 220 25.42 -13.72 6.03
C GLU A 220 24.32 -13.74 7.09
N HIS A 221 24.65 -14.16 8.31
CA HIS A 221 23.71 -14.20 9.43
C HIS A 221 23.14 -12.81 9.73
N THR A 222 24.00 -11.80 9.92
CA THR A 222 23.57 -10.42 10.22
C THR A 222 22.70 -9.86 9.10
N LEU A 223 23.13 -9.98 7.84
CA LEU A 223 22.40 -9.45 6.70
C LEU A 223 21.00 -10.09 6.57
N PHE A 224 20.90 -11.41 6.66
CA PHE A 224 19.61 -12.10 6.51
C PHE A 224 18.71 -11.97 7.75
N GLU A 225 19.26 -11.73 8.93
CA GLU A 225 18.46 -11.31 10.08
C GLU A 225 17.84 -9.92 9.86
N ASP A 226 18.64 -8.95 9.40
CA ASP A 226 18.15 -7.60 9.07
C ASP A 226 17.09 -7.65 7.97
N MET A 227 17.33 -8.38 6.88
CA MET A 227 16.36 -8.55 5.80
C MET A 227 15.05 -9.16 6.31
N ARG A 228 15.09 -10.17 7.18
CA ARG A 228 13.87 -10.73 7.77
C ARG A 228 13.09 -9.71 8.59
N ARG A 229 13.78 -8.89 9.41
CA ARG A 229 13.14 -7.84 10.22
C ARG A 229 12.55 -6.74 9.34
N ILE A 230 13.30 -6.25 8.35
CA ILE A 230 12.82 -5.28 7.35
C ILE A 230 11.59 -5.82 6.63
N HIS A 231 11.64 -7.08 6.19
CA HIS A 231 10.51 -7.68 5.49
C HIS A 231 9.28 -7.78 6.38
N SER A 232 9.46 -8.11 7.67
CA SER A 232 8.35 -8.12 8.62
C SER A 232 7.72 -6.74 8.82
N LEU A 233 8.53 -5.67 8.88
CA LEU A 233 8.04 -4.29 8.93
C LEU A 233 7.30 -3.91 7.65
N PHE A 234 7.87 -4.25 6.48
CA PHE A 234 7.23 -4.05 5.19
C PHE A 234 5.86 -4.73 5.14
N GLN A 235 5.79 -6.00 5.54
CA GLN A 235 4.53 -6.73 5.63
C GLN A 235 3.57 -6.10 6.65
N GLY A 236 4.05 -5.46 7.71
CA GLY A 236 3.21 -4.72 8.65
C GLY A 236 2.56 -3.47 8.04
N VAL A 237 3.34 -2.69 7.27
CA VAL A 237 2.88 -1.46 6.60
C VAL A 237 1.96 -1.78 5.42
N PHE A 238 2.33 -2.77 4.62
CA PHE A 238 1.61 -3.18 3.42
C PHE A 238 0.70 -4.38 3.67
N ARG A 239 0.32 -4.66 4.93
CA ARG A 239 -0.42 -5.85 5.32
C ARG A 239 -1.80 -5.88 4.66
N VAL A 240 -1.82 -6.52 3.51
CA VAL A 240 -2.89 -7.34 2.93
C VAL A 240 -4.30 -6.92 3.38
N GLU A 241 -4.77 -5.88 2.72
CA GLU A 241 -6.16 -5.63 2.40
C GLU A 241 -6.70 -6.63 1.36
N GLU A 242 -6.25 -7.90 1.34
CA GLU A 242 -6.99 -8.94 0.60
C GLU A 242 -8.45 -8.93 1.03
N GLU A 243 -8.72 -8.64 2.31
CA GLU A 243 -10.10 -8.51 2.81
C GLU A 243 -10.88 -7.33 2.16
N ARG A 244 -10.24 -6.20 1.77
CA ARG A 244 -10.92 -5.05 1.11
C ARG A 244 -11.05 -5.20 -0.40
N GLU A 245 -10.06 -5.79 -1.06
CA GLU A 245 -10.11 -6.09 -2.50
C GLU A 245 -11.15 -7.17 -2.78
N ASP A 246 -11.29 -8.13 -1.88
CA ASP A 246 -12.41 -9.06 -1.79
C ASP A 246 -13.74 -8.29 -1.67
N ALA A 247 -13.91 -7.46 -0.65
CA ALA A 247 -15.16 -6.69 -0.49
C ALA A 247 -15.55 -5.81 -1.70
N SER A 248 -14.57 -5.28 -2.46
CA SER A 248 -14.84 -4.57 -3.71
C SER A 248 -15.53 -5.44 -4.75
N LYS A 249 -15.03 -6.65 -4.92
CA LYS A 249 -15.54 -7.64 -5.85
C LYS A 249 -16.85 -8.26 -5.36
N ILE A 250 -17.30 -8.03 -4.12
CA ILE A 250 -18.64 -8.41 -3.61
C ILE A 250 -19.72 -7.44 -4.09
N LEU A 251 -19.44 -6.14 -4.01
CA LEU A 251 -20.42 -5.09 -4.31
C LEU A 251 -20.64 -4.84 -5.80
N ASP A 252 -19.67 -5.22 -6.61
CA ASP A 252 -19.76 -5.18 -8.08
C ASP A 252 -20.38 -6.47 -8.66
N LEU A 253 -20.91 -7.39 -7.83
CA LEU A 253 -21.50 -8.65 -8.30
C LEU A 253 -22.89 -8.46 -8.91
N GLU A 254 -22.96 -8.62 -10.22
CA GLU A 254 -24.21 -8.97 -10.90
C GLU A 254 -24.65 -10.40 -10.52
N ALA A 255 -23.71 -11.34 -10.27
CA ALA A 255 -23.98 -12.76 -9.95
C ALA A 255 -23.01 -13.38 -8.92
N LEU A 256 -23.43 -14.45 -8.24
CA LEU A 256 -22.63 -15.23 -7.27
C LEU A 256 -21.59 -16.09 -8.01
N THR A 257 -20.29 -15.92 -7.72
CA THR A 257 -19.21 -16.72 -8.32
C THR A 257 -18.75 -17.84 -7.37
N PRO A 258 -18.14 -18.94 -7.87
CA PRO A 258 -17.61 -20.02 -7.01
C PRO A 258 -16.60 -19.54 -5.97
N TYR A 259 -15.84 -18.49 -6.31
CA TYR A 259 -14.93 -17.82 -5.38
C TYR A 259 -15.68 -17.24 -4.16
N TRP A 260 -16.78 -16.53 -4.42
CA TRP A 260 -17.59 -15.89 -3.38
C TRP A 260 -18.38 -16.88 -2.54
N GLU A 261 -18.88 -17.95 -3.15
CA GLU A 261 -19.52 -19.03 -2.40
C GLU A 261 -18.58 -19.62 -1.36
N SER A 262 -17.33 -19.88 -1.74
CA SER A 262 -16.32 -20.42 -0.83
C SER A 262 -16.02 -19.44 0.32
N LYS A 263 -15.82 -18.16 0.01
CA LYS A 263 -15.53 -17.11 1.01
C LYS A 263 -16.68 -16.88 1.98
N ILE A 264 -17.93 -16.85 1.49
CA ILE A 264 -19.11 -16.66 2.34
C ILE A 264 -19.32 -17.87 3.26
N LYS A 265 -19.14 -19.10 2.75
CA LYS A 265 -19.17 -20.31 3.57
C LYS A 265 -18.07 -20.33 4.63
N GLN A 266 -16.85 -19.89 4.29
CA GLN A 266 -15.74 -19.76 5.25
C GLN A 266 -16.00 -18.71 6.35
N ALA A 267 -16.86 -17.73 6.09
CA ALA A 267 -17.32 -16.75 7.07
C ALA A 267 -18.41 -17.30 8.01
N GLY A 268 -18.83 -18.56 7.85
CA GLY A 268 -19.83 -19.22 8.69
C GLY A 268 -21.27 -19.07 8.20
N LEU A 269 -21.51 -18.41 7.07
CA LEU A 269 -22.84 -18.22 6.49
C LEU A 269 -23.22 -19.41 5.61
N LYS A 270 -24.39 -20.00 5.87
CA LYS A 270 -24.88 -21.20 5.18
C LYS A 270 -25.44 -20.92 3.79
N ASP A 271 -26.01 -19.73 3.58
CA ASP A 271 -26.67 -19.33 2.33
C ASP A 271 -26.00 -18.10 1.69
N PRO A 272 -25.04 -18.32 0.77
CA PRO A 272 -24.40 -17.24 0.02
C PRO A 272 -25.33 -16.39 -0.85
N ALA A 273 -26.43 -16.97 -1.33
CA ALA A 273 -27.37 -16.24 -2.19
C ALA A 273 -28.19 -15.23 -1.37
N SER A 274 -28.62 -15.62 -0.17
CA SER A 274 -29.27 -14.71 0.77
C SER A 274 -28.34 -13.56 1.19
N PHE A 275 -27.07 -13.87 1.49
CA PHE A 275 -26.07 -12.83 1.81
C PHE A 275 -25.96 -11.76 0.72
N LEU A 276 -25.77 -12.17 -0.54
CA LEU A 276 -25.67 -11.21 -1.64
C LEU A 276 -26.93 -10.37 -1.81
N LYS A 277 -28.11 -10.97 -1.62
CA LYS A 277 -29.38 -10.25 -1.69
C LYS A 277 -29.48 -9.15 -0.62
N SER A 278 -29.05 -9.45 0.61
CA SER A 278 -28.98 -8.47 1.70
C SER A 278 -28.00 -7.33 1.38
N ILE A 279 -26.80 -7.66 0.87
CA ILE A 279 -25.80 -6.64 0.49
C ILE A 279 -26.32 -5.73 -0.63
N LYS A 280 -26.98 -6.28 -1.66
CA LYS A 280 -27.59 -5.49 -2.74
C LYS A 280 -28.67 -4.53 -2.21
N ARG A 281 -29.55 -5.01 -1.34
CA ARG A 281 -30.58 -4.17 -0.69
C ARG A 281 -29.99 -3.04 0.16
N LEU A 282 -28.86 -3.29 0.82
CA LEU A 282 -28.20 -2.27 1.63
C LEU A 282 -27.49 -1.21 0.77
N ALA A 283 -27.02 -1.62 -0.41
CA ALA A 283 -26.34 -0.77 -1.38
C ALA A 283 -27.28 0.09 -2.24
N GLU A 284 -28.57 -0.24 -2.28
CA GLU A 284 -29.58 0.42 -3.11
C GLU A 284 -30.68 1.05 -2.26
N ASP A 285 -30.98 2.31 -2.55
CA ASP A 285 -32.09 3.05 -1.95
C ASP A 285 -32.99 3.58 -3.07
N SER A 286 -34.21 3.06 -3.14
CA SER A 286 -35.21 3.45 -4.14
C SER A 286 -35.74 4.88 -3.92
N GLU A 287 -35.72 5.38 -2.68
CA GLU A 287 -36.21 6.72 -2.33
C GLU A 287 -35.12 7.78 -2.53
N ALA A 288 -33.85 7.41 -2.40
CA ALA A 288 -32.70 8.29 -2.64
C ALA A 288 -31.65 7.71 -3.61
N PRO A 289 -31.97 7.49 -4.91
CA PRO A 289 -31.05 6.83 -5.85
C PRO A 289 -29.71 7.54 -6.03
N HIS A 290 -29.67 8.87 -5.86
CA HIS A 290 -28.46 9.69 -5.94
C HIS A 290 -27.43 9.35 -4.85
N LEU A 291 -27.83 8.68 -3.75
CA LEU A 291 -26.94 8.23 -2.68
C LEU A 291 -26.37 6.83 -2.93
N ASN A 292 -26.84 6.08 -3.93
CA ASN A 292 -26.45 4.68 -4.15
C ASN A 292 -24.94 4.51 -4.38
N SER A 293 -24.30 5.45 -5.09
CA SER A 293 -22.83 5.43 -5.25
C SER A 293 -22.10 5.59 -3.92
N LYS A 294 -22.58 6.48 -3.05
CA LYS A 294 -22.04 6.70 -1.70
C LYS A 294 -22.31 5.51 -0.79
N LEU A 295 -23.51 4.93 -0.81
CA LEU A 295 -23.88 3.75 -0.03
C LEU A 295 -23.05 2.53 -0.43
N LYS A 296 -22.93 2.25 -1.73
CA LYS A 296 -22.03 1.22 -2.27
C LYS A 296 -20.61 1.38 -1.75
N ARG A 297 -20.06 2.60 -1.83
CA ARG A 297 -18.72 2.92 -1.35
C ARG A 297 -18.57 2.69 0.17
N LEU A 298 -19.54 3.11 0.98
CA LEU A 298 -19.47 2.93 2.44
C LEU A 298 -19.65 1.46 2.85
N LEU A 299 -20.55 0.73 2.19
CA LEU A 299 -20.75 -0.70 2.44
C LEU A 299 -19.51 -1.52 2.05
N LYS A 300 -18.79 -1.09 1.00
CA LYS A 300 -17.49 -1.65 0.59
C LYS A 300 -16.46 -1.65 1.70
N GLY A 301 -16.44 -0.58 2.51
CA GLY A 301 -15.57 -0.48 3.68
C GLY A 301 -15.97 -1.41 4.83
N LEU A 302 -17.27 -1.71 4.97
CA LEU A 302 -17.81 -2.51 6.08
C LEU A 302 -17.74 -4.02 5.85
N LEU A 303 -17.93 -4.47 4.61
CA LEU A 303 -17.99 -5.89 4.23
C LEU A 303 -16.83 -6.76 4.74
N PRO A 304 -15.55 -6.35 4.66
CA PRO A 304 -14.43 -7.14 5.17
C PRO A 304 -14.58 -7.42 6.66
N ARG A 305 -14.91 -6.37 7.41
CA ARG A 305 -15.10 -6.42 8.86
C ARG A 305 -16.32 -7.27 9.21
N LEU A 306 -17.42 -7.10 8.47
CA LEU A 306 -18.63 -7.91 8.62
C LEU A 306 -18.29 -9.40 8.51
N MET A 307 -17.63 -9.83 7.42
CA MET A 307 -17.27 -11.23 7.19
C MET A 307 -16.35 -11.78 8.28
N LYS A 308 -15.37 -10.98 8.73
CA LYS A 308 -14.46 -11.37 9.82
C LYS A 308 -15.18 -11.54 11.15
N ILE A 309 -16.10 -10.63 11.47
CA ILE A 309 -16.89 -10.70 12.70
C ILE A 309 -17.81 -11.92 12.65
N MET A 310 -18.50 -12.15 11.52
CA MET A 310 -19.38 -13.32 11.34
C MET A 310 -18.69 -14.64 11.63
N LYS A 311 -17.43 -14.80 11.23
CA LYS A 311 -16.64 -16.02 11.50
C LYS A 311 -16.51 -16.34 12.99
N THR A 312 -16.58 -15.33 13.85
CA THR A 312 -16.43 -15.43 15.31
C THR A 312 -17.76 -15.32 16.07
N THR A 313 -18.86 -15.09 15.36
CA THR A 313 -20.19 -14.89 15.94
C THR A 313 -20.94 -16.22 16.01
N SER A 314 -21.67 -16.45 17.11
CA SER A 314 -22.38 -17.71 17.35
C SER A 314 -23.54 -17.97 16.37
N ASN A 315 -24.22 -16.91 15.92
CA ASN A 315 -25.29 -16.99 14.93
C ASN A 315 -25.11 -15.88 13.86
N PRO A 316 -24.32 -16.14 12.79
CA PRO A 316 -23.96 -15.13 11.80
C PRO A 316 -25.13 -14.74 10.89
N GLU A 317 -26.07 -15.63 10.61
CA GLU A 317 -27.28 -15.30 9.85
C GLU A 317 -28.18 -14.30 10.59
N GLU A 318 -28.41 -14.50 11.88
CA GLU A 318 -29.21 -13.58 12.71
C GLU A 318 -28.54 -12.20 12.81
N ALA A 319 -27.21 -12.18 12.94
CA ALA A 319 -26.44 -10.94 12.96
C ALA A 319 -26.57 -10.17 11.63
N LEU A 320 -26.55 -10.86 10.49
CA LEU A 320 -26.73 -10.24 9.17
C LEU A 320 -28.14 -9.67 9.03
N GLN A 321 -29.16 -10.44 9.39
CA GLN A 321 -30.55 -10.01 9.30
C GLN A 321 -30.83 -8.80 10.19
N THR A 322 -30.28 -8.80 11.41
CA THR A 322 -30.36 -7.66 12.32
C THR A 322 -29.68 -6.42 11.72
N PHE A 323 -28.48 -6.58 11.17
CA PHE A 323 -27.77 -5.48 10.51
C PHE A 323 -28.55 -4.94 9.31
N GLU A 324 -29.11 -5.80 8.46
CA GLU A 324 -29.95 -5.41 7.33
C GLU A 324 -31.16 -4.60 7.81
N ARG A 325 -31.90 -5.13 8.78
CA ARG A 325 -33.13 -4.53 9.29
C ARG A 325 -32.90 -3.13 9.90
N ILE A 326 -31.87 -2.98 10.75
CA ILE A 326 -31.55 -1.68 11.37
C ILE A 326 -31.07 -0.69 10.32
N SER A 327 -30.24 -1.12 9.38
CA SER A 327 -29.73 -0.26 8.31
C SER A 327 -30.84 0.24 7.38
N LEU A 328 -31.82 -0.61 7.07
CA LEU A 328 -32.98 -0.25 6.27
C LEU A 328 -33.96 0.66 7.01
N ALA A 329 -34.11 0.49 8.33
CA ALA A 329 -34.96 1.33 9.17
C ALA A 329 -34.36 2.71 9.51
N THR A 330 -33.06 2.92 9.24
CA THR A 330 -32.38 4.18 9.57
C THR A 330 -32.55 5.21 8.43
N PRO A 331 -33.23 6.35 8.67
CA PRO A 331 -33.51 7.35 7.62
C PRO A 331 -32.25 7.95 6.99
N ALA A 332 -31.15 8.03 7.74
CA ALA A 332 -29.86 8.53 7.28
C ALA A 332 -28.82 7.41 7.13
N ARG A 333 -29.13 6.37 6.33
CA ARG A 333 -28.30 5.17 6.16
C ARG A 333 -26.83 5.46 5.80
N SER A 334 -26.59 6.48 4.96
CA SER A 334 -25.21 6.86 4.61
C SER A 334 -24.42 7.40 5.81
N THR A 335 -25.07 8.16 6.70
CA THR A 335 -24.45 8.64 7.95
C THR A 335 -24.19 7.47 8.89
N PHE A 336 -25.12 6.52 8.98
CA PHE A 336 -24.97 5.30 9.78
C PHE A 336 -23.79 4.45 9.31
N PHE A 337 -23.66 4.18 8.01
CA PHE A 337 -22.51 3.45 7.49
C PHE A 337 -21.19 4.21 7.64
N THR A 338 -21.22 5.53 7.60
CA THR A 338 -20.03 6.36 7.90
C THR A 338 -19.58 6.13 9.34
N LEU A 339 -20.52 6.23 10.30
CA LEU A 339 -20.26 5.98 11.72
C LEU A 339 -19.68 4.57 11.98
N LEU A 340 -20.22 3.54 11.32
CA LEU A 340 -19.73 2.18 11.48
C LEU A 340 -18.33 1.97 10.87
N ASN A 341 -17.99 2.70 9.81
CA ASN A 341 -16.64 2.68 9.23
C ASN A 341 -15.63 3.34 10.18
N ASP A 342 -16.02 4.46 10.81
CA ASP A 342 -15.19 5.24 11.71
C ASP A 342 -15.03 4.59 13.10
N ALA A 343 -15.97 3.72 13.52
CA ALA A 343 -15.97 3.07 14.83
C ALA A 343 -15.99 1.52 14.73
N PRO A 344 -14.84 0.86 14.47
CA PRO A 344 -14.77 -0.59 14.26
C PRO A 344 -15.22 -1.43 15.46
N ARG A 345 -14.94 -0.97 16.69
CA ARG A 345 -15.35 -1.64 17.93
C ARG A 345 -16.87 -1.61 18.08
N THR A 346 -17.49 -0.45 17.87
CA THR A 346 -18.94 -0.26 17.88
C THR A 346 -19.62 -1.19 16.86
N PHE A 347 -19.06 -1.31 15.65
CA PHE A 347 -19.60 -2.22 14.64
C PHE A 347 -19.56 -3.69 15.09
N LYS A 348 -18.47 -4.11 15.75
CA LYS A 348 -18.38 -5.46 16.34
C LYS A 348 -19.41 -5.68 17.45
N THR A 349 -19.49 -4.79 18.42
CA THR A 349 -20.45 -4.88 19.53
C THR A 349 -21.87 -4.91 19.01
N PHE A 350 -22.18 -4.06 18.03
CA PHE A 350 -23.48 -4.02 17.36
C PHE A 350 -23.86 -5.38 16.74
N LEU A 351 -22.97 -5.99 15.96
CA LEU A 351 -23.23 -7.29 15.33
C LEU A 351 -23.34 -8.43 16.36
N GLN A 352 -22.56 -8.39 17.44
CA GLN A 352 -22.63 -9.36 18.53
C GLN A 352 -23.92 -9.24 19.34
N LEU A 353 -24.39 -8.01 19.60
CA LEU A 353 -25.68 -7.76 20.25
C LEU A 353 -26.83 -8.25 19.38
N GLY A 354 -26.78 -7.98 18.08
CA GLY A 354 -27.79 -8.46 17.13
C GLY A 354 -27.86 -9.98 17.04
N SER A 355 -26.72 -10.67 17.14
CA SER A 355 -26.68 -12.14 17.18
C SER A 355 -27.31 -12.73 18.44
N ASN A 356 -27.13 -12.06 19.58
CA ASN A 356 -27.48 -12.61 20.90
C ASN A 356 -28.83 -12.11 21.45
N SER A 357 -29.40 -11.04 20.90
CA SER A 357 -30.66 -10.48 21.39
C SER A 357 -31.50 -9.81 20.28
N PRO A 358 -32.39 -10.58 19.63
CA PRO A 358 -33.36 -10.05 18.65
C PRO A 358 -34.26 -8.95 19.22
N TYR A 359 -34.57 -9.02 20.52
CA TYR A 359 -35.36 -8.00 21.23
C TYR A 359 -34.66 -6.63 21.29
N LEU A 360 -33.36 -6.61 21.61
CA LEU A 360 -32.60 -5.35 21.63
C LEU A 360 -32.43 -4.79 20.22
N ALA A 361 -32.27 -5.66 19.22
CA ALA A 361 -32.28 -5.26 17.82
C ALA A 361 -33.60 -4.57 17.42
N ASP A 362 -34.75 -5.12 17.81
CA ASP A 362 -36.07 -4.51 17.58
C ASP A 362 -36.21 -3.15 18.25
N ARG A 363 -35.67 -2.99 19.46
CA ARG A 363 -35.66 -1.70 20.16
C ARG A 363 -34.80 -0.66 19.46
N VAL A 364 -33.65 -1.04 18.92
CA VAL A 364 -32.77 -0.13 18.15
C VAL A 364 -33.41 0.28 16.81
N VAL A 365 -34.12 -0.65 16.13
CA VAL A 365 -34.93 -0.34 14.94
C VAL A 365 -36.00 0.70 15.27
N THR A 366 -36.67 0.55 16.40
CA THR A 366 -37.78 1.43 16.82
C THR A 366 -37.27 2.78 17.33
N TYR A 367 -36.08 2.81 17.94
CA TYR A 367 -35.48 4.01 18.53
C TYR A 367 -34.01 4.15 18.08
N PRO A 368 -33.75 4.69 16.87
CA PRO A 368 -32.39 4.82 16.31
C PRO A 368 -31.43 5.65 17.17
N GLN A 369 -31.95 6.50 18.07
CA GLN A 369 -31.15 7.30 19.01
C GLN A 369 -30.32 6.45 19.98
N LEU A 370 -30.75 5.21 20.26
CA LEU A 370 -30.04 4.26 21.12
C LEU A 370 -28.66 3.84 20.54
N LEU A 371 -28.42 4.08 19.26
CA LEU A 371 -27.10 3.87 18.64
C LEU A 371 -26.02 4.77 19.27
N ASN A 372 -26.40 5.95 19.77
CA ASN A 372 -25.49 6.85 20.47
C ASN A 372 -25.11 6.32 21.87
N ASP A 373 -26.00 5.57 22.51
CA ASP A 373 -25.75 4.99 23.85
C ASP A 373 -24.83 3.76 23.75
N ILE A 374 -24.91 2.98 22.66
CA ILE A 374 -23.98 1.88 22.37
C ILE A 374 -22.54 2.41 22.19
N ARG A 375 -22.37 3.63 21.69
CA ARG A 375 -21.07 4.30 21.60
C ARG A 375 -20.48 4.55 22.99
N GLY A 376 -21.29 5.08 23.92
CA GLY A 376 -20.88 5.33 25.31
C GLY A 376 -20.44 4.06 26.05
N LEU A 377 -21.14 2.94 25.85
CA LEU A 377 -20.79 1.65 26.46
C LEU A 377 -19.44 1.10 25.98
N SER A 378 -18.98 1.47 24.78
CA SER A 378 -17.66 1.07 24.25
C SER A 378 -16.51 2.00 24.67
N GLU A 379 -16.83 3.22 25.09
CA GLU A 379 -15.86 4.20 25.61
C GLU A 379 -15.67 4.03 27.14
N ASP A 380 -16.71 3.59 27.87
CA ASP A 380 -16.67 3.45 29.34
C ASP A 380 -15.84 2.26 29.88
N GLU A 381 -15.45 1.27 29.06
CA GLU A 381 -14.46 0.24 29.47
C GLU A 381 -13.02 0.80 29.56
N THR A 382 -12.82 2.11 29.34
CA THR A 382 -11.51 2.78 29.43
C THR A 382 -11.40 3.80 30.56
N ARG A 383 -12.33 3.83 31.51
CA ARG A 383 -12.11 4.49 32.81
C ARG A 383 -11.72 3.45 33.86
N PRO A 384 -10.66 3.71 34.64
CA PRO A 384 -9.81 2.71 35.30
C PRO A 384 -10.53 1.78 36.28
#